data_AF-A0A7C1VZ14-F1
#
_entry.id   AF-A0A7C1VZ14-F1
#
_cell.length_a   1.000
_cell.length_b   1.000
_cell.length_c   1.000
_cell.angle_alpha   90.00
_cell.angle_beta   90.00
_cell.angle_gamma   90.00
#
_symmetry.space_group_name_H-M   'P 1'
#
loop_
_entity.id
_entity.type
_entity.pdbx_description
1 polymer ?
#
loop_
_entity_poly.entity_id
_entity_poly.type
_entity_poly.pdbx_seq_one_letter_code
_entity_poly.pdbx_strand_id
1 'polypeptide(L)'
;MKEALFYEEEKDNKVRCKLCSHNCIIKPGSVGLCNVRENIDGKLYTLVYGKPVAQHIDPIEKKPLFHFQPGSYSYSIATMGCNLKCKHCQNWDISQASREQIASIGYEVEPEEIVEK
;
A
#
# COMPACT_ATOMS: atom_id res chain seq x y z
N MET A 1 4.48 -4.60 11.83
CA MET A 1 3.13 -3.97 11.74
C MET A 1 3.20 -2.58 12.33
N LYS A 2 2.54 -1.59 11.72
CA LYS A 2 2.51 -0.21 12.23
C LYS A 2 1.07 0.26 12.30
N GLU A 3 0.71 0.98 13.37
CA GLU A 3 -0.62 1.58 13.48
C GLU A 3 -0.86 2.54 12.30
N ALA A 4 -2.05 2.45 11.73
CA ALA A 4 -2.45 3.26 10.59
C ALA A 4 -2.74 4.69 11.02
N LEU A 5 -2.44 5.62 10.13
CA LEU A 5 -2.89 7.00 10.27
C LEU A 5 -4.25 7.16 9.57
N PHE A 6 -4.96 8.25 9.92
CA PHE A 6 -6.19 8.69 9.26
C PHE A 6 -7.35 7.70 9.40
N TYR A 7 -7.70 7.35 10.63
CA TYR A 7 -8.93 6.62 10.94
C TYR A 7 -9.59 7.18 12.19
N GLU A 8 -10.86 6.86 12.35
CA GLU A 8 -11.62 7.14 13.57
C GLU A 8 -12.10 5.83 14.18
N GLU A 9 -12.04 5.75 15.52
CA GLU A 9 -12.67 4.68 16.27
C GLU A 9 -14.19 4.82 16.21
N GLU A 10 -14.90 3.70 16.12
CA GLU A 10 -16.35 3.63 16.02
C GLU A 10 -16.89 2.63 17.05
N LYS A 11 -18.21 2.61 17.25
CA LYS A 11 -18.87 1.64 18.15
C LYS A 11 -18.57 0.19 17.75
N ASP A 12 -18.61 -0.71 18.74
CA ASP A 12 -18.35 -2.16 18.58
C ASP A 12 -16.94 -2.48 18.04
N ASN A 13 -15.93 -1.70 18.46
CA ASN A 13 -14.54 -1.81 18.01
C ASN A 13 -14.39 -1.71 16.48
N LYS A 14 -15.34 -1.10 15.78
CA LYS A 14 -15.19 -0.81 14.35
C LYS A 14 -14.24 0.38 14.20
N VAL A 15 -13.68 0.54 13.01
CA VAL A 15 -12.97 1.76 12.63
C VAL A 15 -13.46 2.28 11.31
N ARG A 16 -13.40 3.60 11.12
CA ARG A 16 -13.62 4.26 9.83
C ARG A 16 -12.29 4.74 9.29
N CYS A 17 -11.76 4.05 8.28
CA CYS A 17 -10.54 4.46 7.60
C CYS A 17 -10.84 5.63 6.65
N LYS A 18 -10.15 6.77 6.80
CA LYS A 18 -10.29 7.98 5.99
C LYS A 18 -9.11 8.24 5.03
N LEU A 19 -8.24 7.26 4.84
CA LEU A 19 -7.03 7.40 4.02
C LEU A 19 -7.34 7.63 2.53
N CYS A 20 -8.46 7.11 2.04
CA CYS A 20 -8.90 7.30 0.66
C CYS A 20 -10.42 7.51 0.59
N SER A 21 -10.92 7.86 -0.59
CA SER A 21 -12.33 8.21 -0.83
C SER A 21 -13.35 7.12 -0.49
N HIS A 22 -12.93 5.86 -0.34
CA HIS A 22 -13.83 4.77 0.03
C HIS A 22 -14.35 4.85 1.47
N ASN A 23 -13.65 5.54 2.37
CA ASN A 23 -14.06 5.72 3.77
C ASN A 23 -14.51 4.41 4.46
N CYS A 24 -13.75 3.32 4.28
CA CYS A 24 -14.15 1.97 4.69
C CYS A 24 -14.48 1.91 6.19
N ILE A 25 -15.63 1.32 6.54
CA ILE A 25 -15.95 0.91 7.92
C ILE A 25 -15.50 -0.54 8.09
N ILE A 26 -14.49 -0.77 8.91
CA ILE A 26 -13.81 -2.07 9.04
C ILE A 26 -14.12 -2.64 10.42
N LYS A 27 -14.69 -3.85 10.46
CA LYS A 27 -14.98 -4.59 11.70
C LYS A 27 -13.69 -5.18 12.30
N PRO A 28 -13.64 -5.47 13.60
CA PRO A 28 -12.52 -6.22 14.20
C PRO A 28 -12.18 -7.49 13.41
N GLY A 29 -10.89 -7.77 13.22
CA GLY A 29 -10.36 -8.92 12.47
C GLY A 29 -10.55 -8.86 10.95
N SER A 30 -11.12 -7.76 10.43
CA SER A 30 -11.36 -7.56 9.00
C SER A 30 -10.39 -6.56 8.39
N VAL A 31 -10.30 -6.58 7.06
CA VAL A 31 -9.48 -5.64 6.27
C VAL A 31 -10.32 -4.68 5.45
N GLY A 32 -9.76 -3.52 5.11
CA GLY A 32 -10.33 -2.59 4.14
C GLY A 32 -10.27 -3.12 2.72
N LEU A 33 -10.89 -2.40 1.78
CA LEU A 33 -11.00 -2.81 0.37
C LEU A 33 -9.64 -3.01 -0.33
N CYS A 34 -8.59 -2.36 0.17
CA CYS A 34 -7.22 -2.50 -0.32
C CYS A 34 -6.46 -3.72 0.24
N ASN A 35 -7.08 -4.52 1.11
CA ASN A 35 -6.51 -5.69 1.80
C ASN A 35 -5.31 -5.45 2.72
N VAL A 36 -4.75 -4.23 2.77
CA VAL A 36 -3.52 -3.92 3.54
C VAL A 36 -3.75 -3.12 4.81
N ARG A 37 -5.00 -2.82 5.14
CA ARG A 37 -5.39 -2.13 6.37
C ARG A 37 -6.29 -3.04 7.19
N GLU A 38 -5.83 -3.49 8.34
CA GLU A 38 -6.54 -4.43 9.20
C GLU A 38 -6.97 -3.76 10.51
N ASN A 39 -8.21 -3.97 10.92
CA ASN A 39 -8.67 -3.56 12.24
C ASN A 39 -8.37 -4.67 13.25
N ILE A 40 -7.52 -4.38 14.23
CA ILE A 40 -7.18 -5.25 15.36
C ILE A 40 -7.71 -4.56 16.62
N ASP A 41 -8.76 -5.15 17.21
CA ASP A 41 -9.36 -4.72 18.48
C ASP A 41 -9.70 -3.23 18.59
N GLY A 42 -10.23 -2.64 17.50
CA GLY A 42 -10.64 -1.23 17.47
C GLY A 42 -9.55 -0.27 17.00
N LYS A 43 -8.36 -0.79 16.67
CA LYS A 43 -7.27 0.00 16.10
C LYS A 43 -6.93 -0.46 14.70
N LEU A 44 -6.71 0.49 13.80
CA LEU A 44 -6.37 0.19 12.42
C LEU A 44 -4.84 0.07 12.28
N TYR A 45 -4.36 -0.97 11.60
CA TYR A 45 -2.95 -1.20 11.31
C TYR A 45 -2.71 -1.30 9.80
N THR A 46 -1.51 -0.92 9.35
CA THR A 46 -1.02 -1.27 8.01
C THR A 46 -0.21 -2.56 8.06
N LEU A 47 -0.50 -3.46 7.12
CA LEU A 47 0.18 -4.73 6.96
C LEU A 47 1.47 -4.63 6.13
N VAL A 48 1.68 -3.51 5.44
CA VAL A 48 2.74 -3.33 4.43
C VAL A 48 3.79 -2.27 4.81
N TYR A 49 3.80 -1.82 6.06
CA TYR A 49 4.88 -0.93 6.52
C TYR A 49 6.22 -1.66 6.54
N GLY A 50 7.25 -1.06 5.94
CA GLY A 50 8.58 -1.64 5.83
C GLY A 50 8.64 -2.88 4.93
N LYS A 51 7.63 -3.10 4.07
CA LYS A 51 7.52 -4.29 3.21
C LYS A 51 7.31 -3.92 1.74
N PRO A 52 8.27 -3.26 1.08
CA PRO A 52 8.23 -3.07 -0.35
C PRO A 52 8.24 -4.41 -1.10
N VAL A 53 7.62 -4.42 -2.28
CA VAL A 53 7.64 -5.55 -3.22
C VAL A 53 8.29 -5.19 -4.55
N ALA A 54 8.52 -3.90 -4.79
CA ALA A 54 9.26 -3.42 -5.95
C ALA A 54 10.07 -2.17 -5.56
N GLN A 55 11.31 -2.15 -6.01
CA GLN A 55 12.22 -1.00 -5.96
C GLN A 55 13.03 -0.97 -7.25
N HIS A 56 12.92 0.09 -8.04
CA HIS A 56 13.60 0.21 -9.33
C HIS A 56 14.11 1.62 -9.57
N ILE A 57 15.37 1.72 -10.00
CA ILE A 57 15.94 2.93 -10.59
C ILE A 57 15.89 2.73 -12.10
N ASP A 58 15.03 3.50 -12.76
CA ASP A 58 14.79 3.40 -14.20
C ASP A 58 14.94 4.79 -14.85
N PRO A 59 15.36 4.88 -16.12
CA PRO A 59 15.26 6.12 -16.88
C PRO A 59 13.84 6.69 -16.87
N ILE A 60 13.71 8.01 -16.82
CA ILE A 60 12.41 8.68 -16.77
C ILE A 60 11.53 8.35 -17.98
N GLU A 61 12.14 8.03 -19.13
CA GLU A 61 11.46 7.67 -20.38
C GLU A 61 10.67 6.36 -20.28
N LYS A 62 10.96 5.49 -19.30
CA LYS A 62 10.15 4.30 -19.00
C LYS A 62 8.80 4.68 -18.38
N LYS A 63 8.71 5.83 -17.72
CA LYS A 63 7.47 6.34 -17.11
C LYS A 63 6.62 7.03 -18.19
N PRO A 64 5.30 7.21 -17.98
CA PRO A 64 4.43 7.90 -18.93
C PRO A 64 4.68 9.43 -18.97
N LEU A 65 5.95 9.85 -18.95
CA LEU A 65 6.44 11.22 -18.81
C LEU A 65 7.68 11.45 -19.71
N PHE A 66 7.60 11.05 -20.98
CA PHE A 66 8.77 10.98 -21.88
C PHE A 66 9.55 12.30 -22.05
N HIS A 67 8.86 13.45 -22.07
CA HIS A 67 9.50 14.77 -22.20
C HIS A 67 9.78 15.46 -20.85
N PHE A 68 9.59 14.77 -19.73
CA PHE A 68 9.87 15.30 -18.40
C PHE A 68 11.30 14.92 -18.00
N GLN A 69 12.19 15.91 -17.87
CA GLN A 69 13.60 15.74 -17.51
C GLN A 69 14.36 14.62 -18.30
N PRO A 70 14.45 14.71 -19.64
CA PRO A 70 15.07 13.63 -20.44
C PRO A 70 16.50 13.26 -20.00
N GLY A 71 16.81 11.97 -20.03
CA GLY A 71 18.10 11.40 -19.61
C GLY A 71 18.27 11.27 -18.09
N SER A 72 17.29 11.72 -17.29
CA SER A 72 17.31 11.54 -15.83
C SER A 72 16.85 10.14 -15.40
N TYR A 73 17.11 9.82 -14.13
CA TYR A 73 16.62 8.62 -13.48
C TYR A 73 15.44 8.92 -12.57
N SER A 74 14.56 7.92 -12.44
CA SER A 74 13.46 7.90 -11.50
C SER A 74 13.62 6.71 -10.55
N TYR A 75 13.38 6.94 -9.27
CA TYR A 75 13.30 5.87 -8.28
C TYR A 75 11.83 5.56 -7.99
N SER A 76 11.43 4.30 -8.22
CA SER A 76 10.06 3.82 -7.99
C SER A 76 10.06 2.78 -6.89
N ILE A 77 9.18 2.97 -5.91
CA ILE A 77 8.93 2.04 -4.81
C ILE A 77 7.44 1.74 -4.71
N ALA A 78 7.10 0.47 -4.46
CA ALA A 78 5.73 0.04 -4.26
C ALA A 78 5.62 -1.04 -3.17
N THR A 79 4.47 -1.05 -2.50
CA THR A 79 4.02 -2.10 -1.61
C THR A 79 2.84 -2.85 -2.23
N MET A 80 2.41 -3.95 -1.60
CA MET A 80 1.19 -4.65 -2.01
C MET A 80 -0.07 -3.81 -1.76
N GLY A 81 -1.14 -4.14 -2.48
CA GLY A 81 -2.49 -3.60 -2.26
C GLY A 81 -2.78 -2.29 -2.97
N CYS A 82 -4.03 -2.14 -3.41
CA CYS A 82 -4.55 -0.93 -4.06
C CYS A 82 -6.03 -0.74 -3.69
N ASN A 83 -6.47 0.51 -3.57
CA ASN A 83 -7.88 0.83 -3.36
C ASN A 83 -8.71 0.78 -4.65
N LEU A 84 -8.11 0.46 -5.79
CA LEU A 84 -8.76 0.32 -7.09
C LEU A 84 -8.76 -1.15 -7.56
N LYS A 85 -9.74 -1.51 -8.39
CA LYS A 85 -9.85 -2.83 -9.04
C LYS A 85 -9.88 -2.68 -10.56
N CYS A 86 -8.82 -2.11 -11.12
CA CYS A 86 -8.73 -1.86 -12.55
C CYS A 86 -8.74 -3.18 -13.34
N LYS A 87 -9.64 -3.30 -14.34
CA LYS A 87 -9.75 -4.51 -15.18
C LYS A 87 -8.50 -4.81 -16.01
N HIS A 88 -7.72 -3.79 -16.34
CA HIS A 88 -6.50 -3.88 -17.16
C HIS A 88 -5.26 -3.46 -16.36
N CYS A 89 -5.23 -3.75 -15.06
CA CYS A 89 -4.07 -3.44 -14.24
C CYS A 89 -2.87 -4.29 -14.70
N GLN A 90 -1.77 -3.64 -15.10
CA GLN A 90 -0.53 -4.35 -15.47
C GLN A 90 0.17 -4.94 -14.24
N ASN A 91 -0.06 -4.36 -13.06
CA ASN A 91 0.53 -4.79 -11.78
C ASN A 91 -0.54 -5.48 -10.90
N TRP A 92 -1.46 -6.22 -11.52
CA TRP A 92 -2.61 -6.80 -10.81
C TRP A 92 -2.20 -7.81 -9.73
N ASP A 93 -1.10 -8.52 -9.96
CA ASP A 93 -0.47 -9.50 -9.09
C ASP A 93 -0.10 -8.91 -7.72
N ILE A 94 0.42 -7.68 -7.69
CA ILE A 94 0.77 -6.97 -6.45
C ILE A 94 -0.36 -6.07 -5.93
N SER A 95 -1.11 -5.43 -6.82
CA SER A 95 -2.15 -4.45 -6.44
C SER A 95 -3.45 -5.09 -5.95
N GLN A 96 -3.78 -6.28 -6.47
CA GLN A 96 -5.02 -7.00 -6.16
C GLN A 96 -4.75 -8.29 -5.40
N ALA A 97 -3.58 -8.38 -4.78
CA ALA A 97 -3.20 -9.51 -3.95
C ALA A 97 -4.23 -9.79 -2.84
N SER A 98 -4.45 -11.08 -2.60
CA SER A 98 -5.23 -11.58 -1.47
C SER A 98 -4.54 -11.27 -0.15
N ARG A 99 -5.29 -11.37 0.95
CA ARG A 99 -4.78 -11.17 2.31
C ARG A 99 -3.65 -12.17 2.62
N GLU A 100 -3.79 -13.39 2.16
CA GLU A 100 -2.84 -14.49 2.36
C GLU A 100 -1.52 -14.22 1.62
N GLN A 101 -1.60 -13.67 0.40
CA GLN A 101 -0.43 -13.25 -0.37
C GLN A 101 0.29 -12.06 0.28
N ILE A 102 -0.45 -11.08 0.83
CA ILE A 102 0.13 -9.92 1.52
C ILE A 102 0.93 -10.35 2.75
N ALA A 103 0.49 -11.39 3.47
CA ALA A 103 1.20 -11.88 4.65
C ALA A 103 2.55 -12.55 4.32
N SER A 104 2.73 -13.02 3.08
CA SER A 104 3.85 -13.88 2.67
C SER A 104 4.85 -13.24 1.70
N ILE A 105 4.58 -12.02 1.22
CA ILE A 105 5.34 -11.37 0.15
C ILE A 105 5.84 -9.99 0.61
N GLY A 106 7.11 -9.71 0.29
CA GLY A 106 7.82 -8.49 0.65
C GLY A 106 9.11 -8.80 1.38
N TYR A 107 10.07 -7.89 1.30
CA TYR A 107 11.31 -7.94 2.07
C TYR A 107 11.32 -6.78 3.06
N GLU A 108 11.96 -6.98 4.20
CA GLU A 108 12.03 -5.95 5.24
C GLU A 108 13.04 -4.88 4.84
N VAL A 109 12.60 -3.62 4.86
CA VAL A 109 13.43 -2.44 4.57
C VAL A 109 12.95 -1.30 5.43
N GLU A 110 13.87 -0.66 6.15
CA GLU A 110 13.53 0.53 6.92
C GLU A 110 13.37 1.77 6.01
N PRO A 111 12.48 2.72 6.37
CA PRO A 111 12.28 3.94 5.57
C PRO A 111 13.57 4.72 5.29
N GLU A 112 14.51 4.73 6.23
CA GLU A 112 15.79 5.42 6.10
C GLU A 112 16.62 4.84 4.94
N GLU A 113 16.64 3.51 4.79
CA GLU A 113 17.35 2.82 3.70
C GLU A 113 16.73 3.12 2.32
N ILE A 114 15.43 3.41 2.28
CA ILE A 114 14.72 3.79 1.04
C ILE A 114 15.16 5.17 0.56
N VAL A 115 15.48 6.09 1.47
CA VAL A 115 15.83 7.49 1.14
C VAL A 115 17.29 7.64 0.71
N GLU A 116 18.15 6.68 1.03
CA GLU A 116 19.57 6.67 0.61
C GLU A 116 19.79 6.22 -0.85
N LYS A 117 18.73 5.90 -1.60
CA LYS A 117 18.81 5.38 -2.97
C LYS A 117 18.92 6.45 -4.05
#